data_AF-A0A933V4C3-F1
#
_entry.id   AF-A0A933V4C3-F1
#
_cell.length_a   1.000
_cell.length_b   1.000
_cell.length_c   1.000
_cell.angle_alpha   90.00
_cell.angle_beta   90.00
_cell.angle_gamma   90.00
#
_symmetry.space_group_name_H-M   'P 1'
#
loop_
_entity.id
_entity.type
_entity.pdbx_description
1 polymer ?
#
loop_
_entity_poly.entity_id
_entity_poly.type
_entity_poly.pdbx_seq_one_letter_code
_entity_poly.pdbx_strand_id
1 'polypeptide(L)'
;MMRAHFVLGPLAGIACLVVASVALPADATAVASLENANCLRCHDARAEKIEVPGPDDEARELGAVDLRKYGKGIHGDLQCVACHTGIVDSQAGHRQAAGVAPPNCISCHETLWESVRKEGLTREKARLGEVVENIAAYRNSFHARPDTDNPDRPKASCEDCHSSHEFNVPPKGTARRTAWHKEIPETCGAKCHEDQLEDYAASIHGEAVLDSGNIKAAVCTDCHSAHSVANTSTDSFKLANVNTCGNCHKEELASYTDTYHGQVNRLGYTYTARCVDCHDSHG
;
A
#
# COMPACT_ATOMS: atom_id res chain seq x y z
N MET A 1 10.33 49.88 90.05
CA MET A 1 9.25 49.04 90.62
C MET A 1 8.80 48.08 89.54
N MET A 2 8.35 46.86 89.89
CA MET A 2 7.81 45.81 88.97
C MET A 2 8.91 45.24 88.03
N ARG A 3 9.10 43.93 87.73
CA ARG A 3 8.22 42.74 87.49
C ARG A 3 7.29 42.92 86.28
N ALA A 4 7.07 41.98 85.38
CA ALA A 4 7.69 40.67 85.03
C ALA A 4 7.27 40.37 83.55
N HIS A 5 7.52 39.25 82.85
CA HIS A 5 7.80 37.83 83.16
C HIS A 5 8.72 37.19 82.08
N PHE A 6 9.14 35.94 82.32
CA PHE A 6 9.63 35.02 81.28
C PHE A 6 8.48 34.40 80.49
N VAL A 7 8.69 34.11 79.20
CA VAL A 7 8.02 33.03 78.46
C VAL A 7 9.08 32.34 77.58
N LEU A 8 9.21 31.02 77.67
CA LEU A 8 10.06 30.24 76.76
C LEU A 8 9.23 29.73 75.58
N GLY A 9 9.77 29.86 74.36
CA GLY A 9 9.31 29.13 73.18
C GLY A 9 10.28 27.97 72.85
N PRO A 10 9.80 26.81 72.38
CA PRO A 10 10.66 25.65 72.12
C PRO A 10 11.49 25.80 70.84
N LEU A 11 12.75 25.36 70.89
CA LEU A 11 13.62 25.23 69.72
C LEU A 11 13.21 23.99 68.90
N ALA A 12 12.53 24.21 67.78
CA ALA A 12 12.27 23.16 66.80
C ALA A 12 13.54 22.87 65.97
N GLY A 13 14.23 21.75 66.29
CA GLY A 13 15.42 21.33 65.55
C GLY A 13 15.07 20.83 64.15
N ILE A 14 15.54 21.54 63.10
CA ILE A 14 15.39 21.11 61.72
C ILE A 14 16.41 20.01 61.44
N ALA A 15 15.93 18.76 61.36
CA ALA A 15 16.75 17.62 60.96
C ALA A 15 16.94 17.63 59.43
N CYS A 16 18.13 18.02 58.97
CA CYS A 16 18.50 17.91 57.56
C CYS A 16 18.62 16.43 57.15
N LEU A 17 17.61 15.90 56.43
CA LEU A 17 17.74 14.62 55.75
C LEU A 17 18.78 14.74 54.63
N VAL A 18 19.92 14.07 54.80
CA VAL A 18 20.89 13.87 53.72
C VAL A 18 20.33 12.79 52.80
N VAL A 19 19.69 13.21 51.71
CA VAL A 19 19.23 12.29 50.65
C VAL A 19 20.46 11.84 49.86
N ALA A 20 20.96 10.64 50.16
CA ALA A 20 22.07 10.03 49.44
C ALA A 20 21.68 9.80 47.97
N SER A 21 22.27 10.58 47.07
CA SER A 21 22.05 10.46 45.63
C SER A 21 22.75 9.21 45.10
N VAL A 22 22.02 8.09 45.04
CA VAL A 22 22.53 6.85 44.43
C VAL A 22 22.65 7.07 42.93
N ALA A 23 23.87 7.33 42.47
CA ALA A 23 24.19 7.35 41.05
C ALA A 23 24.02 5.93 40.48
N LEU A 24 23.00 5.75 39.64
CA LEU A 24 22.85 4.52 38.86
C LEU A 24 24.02 4.39 37.86
N PRO A 25 24.55 3.19 37.63
CA PRO A 25 25.65 3.00 36.69
C PRO A 25 25.20 3.32 35.27
N ALA A 26 26.01 4.09 34.54
CA ALA A 26 25.73 4.53 33.17
C ALA A 26 26.05 3.46 32.11
N ASP A 27 25.64 2.22 32.35
CA ASP A 27 25.76 1.08 31.43
C ASP A 27 24.39 0.67 30.85
N ALA A 28 23.67 1.67 30.37
CA ALA A 28 22.64 1.50 29.35
C ALA A 28 23.21 1.99 28.01
N THR A 29 24.08 1.19 27.40
CA THR A 29 24.47 1.39 26.00
C THR A 29 23.24 1.20 25.13
N ALA A 30 22.55 2.31 24.84
CA ALA A 30 21.48 2.31 23.88
C ALA A 30 22.01 1.71 22.56
N VAL A 31 21.39 0.63 22.09
CA VAL A 31 21.61 0.16 20.72
C VAL A 31 21.24 1.34 19.83
N ALA A 32 22.25 1.93 19.17
CA ALA A 32 22.04 3.12 18.35
C ALA A 32 20.99 2.79 17.30
N SER A 33 19.83 3.46 17.38
CA SER A 33 18.71 3.21 16.50
C SER A 33 19.16 3.41 15.06
N LEU A 34 19.00 2.39 14.23
CA LEU A 34 19.41 2.45 12.83
C LEU A 34 18.55 3.47 12.08
N GLU A 35 19.12 4.64 11.85
CA GLU A 35 18.47 5.73 11.11
C GLU A 35 18.55 5.46 9.60
N ASN A 36 17.64 6.08 8.83
CA ASN A 36 17.69 6.02 7.36
C ASN A 36 19.07 6.46 6.82
N ALA A 37 19.73 7.41 7.49
CA ALA A 37 21.07 7.91 7.17
C ALA A 37 22.21 6.88 7.34
N ASN A 38 21.95 5.74 7.99
CA ASN A 38 22.87 4.59 8.00
C ASN A 38 22.73 3.78 6.70
N CYS A 39 21.51 3.37 6.35
CA CYS A 39 21.23 2.53 5.18
C CYS A 39 21.57 3.23 3.86
N LEU A 40 21.23 4.51 3.74
CA LEU A 40 21.36 5.28 2.50
C LEU A 40 22.81 5.57 2.08
N ARG A 41 23.81 5.27 2.92
CA ARG A 41 25.23 5.32 2.54
C ARG A 41 25.57 4.36 1.40
N CYS A 42 24.81 3.28 1.28
CA CYS A 42 24.92 2.29 0.20
C CYS A 42 23.64 2.23 -0.67
N HIS A 43 22.48 2.57 -0.10
CA HIS A 43 21.17 2.40 -0.74
C HIS A 43 20.54 3.68 -1.32
N ASP A 44 21.21 4.83 -1.36
CA ASP A 44 20.67 6.02 -2.05
C ASP A 44 20.80 5.86 -3.58
N ALA A 45 19.72 6.10 -4.33
CA ALA A 45 19.72 6.03 -5.80
C ALA A 45 20.61 7.07 -6.52
N ARG A 46 21.32 7.92 -5.76
CA ARG A 46 22.32 8.89 -6.23
C ARG A 46 23.76 8.51 -5.85
N ALA A 47 23.95 7.41 -5.11
CA ALA A 47 25.27 6.87 -4.80
C ALA A 47 25.91 6.21 -6.03
N GLU A 48 27.21 5.89 -5.93
CA GLU A 48 27.86 5.03 -6.92
C GLU A 48 27.26 3.61 -6.88
N LYS A 49 27.20 2.94 -8.04
CA LYS A 49 26.64 1.59 -8.13
C LYS A 49 27.54 0.61 -7.38
N ILE A 50 27.00 -0.04 -6.36
CA ILE A 50 27.67 -1.09 -5.60
C ILE A 50 27.24 -2.44 -6.19
N GLU A 51 28.20 -3.24 -6.63
CA GLU A 51 27.97 -4.63 -7.01
C GLU A 51 27.94 -5.53 -5.76
N VAL A 52 27.02 -6.50 -5.74
CA VAL A 52 26.86 -7.49 -4.68
C VAL A 52 26.53 -8.86 -5.28
N PRO A 53 26.78 -9.97 -4.56
CA PRO A 53 26.32 -11.29 -4.99
C PRO A 53 24.79 -11.35 -5.19
N GLY A 54 24.41 -11.95 -6.31
CA GLY A 54 23.04 -12.30 -6.67
C GLY A 54 22.73 -13.78 -6.38
N PRO A 55 21.64 -14.29 -6.99
CA PRO A 55 21.47 -15.73 -7.18
C PRO A 55 22.69 -16.34 -7.88
N ASP A 56 23.01 -17.59 -7.55
CA ASP A 56 24.04 -18.40 -8.21
C ASP A 56 25.44 -17.73 -8.33
N ASP A 57 25.77 -16.87 -7.36
CA ASP A 57 26.98 -16.02 -7.28
C ASP A 57 27.19 -15.04 -8.46
N GLU A 58 26.18 -14.83 -9.31
CA GLU A 58 26.24 -13.81 -10.37
C GLU A 58 26.27 -12.38 -9.78
N ALA A 59 27.11 -11.51 -10.33
CA ALA A 59 27.21 -10.13 -9.88
C ALA A 59 25.96 -9.33 -10.28
N ARG A 60 25.34 -8.66 -9.31
CA ARG A 60 24.19 -7.76 -9.53
C ARG A 60 24.37 -6.42 -8.85
N GLU A 61 23.62 -5.43 -9.29
CA GLU A 61 23.56 -4.13 -8.62
C GLU A 61 22.83 -4.23 -7.26
N LEU A 62 23.29 -3.44 -6.29
CA LEU A 62 22.61 -3.22 -5.02
C LEU A 62 21.31 -2.42 -5.24
N GLY A 63 20.19 -2.92 -4.71
CA GLY A 63 18.90 -2.24 -4.83
C GLY A 63 18.91 -0.89 -4.12
N ALA A 64 18.67 0.19 -4.86
CA ALA A 64 18.74 1.57 -4.37
C ALA A 64 17.37 2.26 -4.30
N VAL A 65 17.28 3.32 -3.51
CA VAL A 65 16.05 4.04 -3.14
C VAL A 65 16.24 5.54 -3.34
N ASP A 66 15.33 6.19 -4.08
CA ASP A 66 15.29 7.66 -4.15
C ASP A 66 14.51 8.22 -2.96
N LEU A 67 15.22 8.75 -1.96
CA LEU A 67 14.63 9.38 -0.78
C LEU A 67 13.58 10.46 -1.11
N ARG A 68 13.75 11.18 -2.23
CA ARG A 68 12.85 12.27 -2.66
C ARG A 68 11.51 11.75 -3.19
N LYS A 69 11.42 10.44 -3.45
CA LYS A 69 10.19 9.74 -3.81
C LYS A 69 9.64 8.95 -2.61
N TYR A 70 10.50 8.28 -1.84
CA TYR A 70 10.13 7.63 -0.58
C TYR A 70 9.42 8.61 0.37
N GLY A 71 10.02 9.79 0.60
CA GLY A 71 9.44 10.88 1.41
C GLY A 71 8.18 11.54 0.82
N LYS A 72 7.70 11.11 -0.36
CA LYS A 72 6.38 11.49 -0.91
C LYS A 72 5.34 10.37 -0.77
N GLY A 73 5.75 9.17 -0.39
CA GLY A 73 4.86 8.04 -0.15
C GLY A 73 4.16 8.14 1.21
N ILE A 74 3.11 7.33 1.40
CA ILE A 74 2.29 7.34 2.63
C ILE A 74 3.05 6.84 3.88
N HIS A 75 4.20 6.20 3.67
CA HIS A 75 5.12 5.72 4.70
C HIS A 75 6.44 6.53 4.75
N GLY A 76 6.50 7.70 4.09
CA GLY A 76 7.73 8.47 3.94
C GLY A 76 8.39 8.97 5.23
N ASP A 77 7.62 9.03 6.33
CA ASP A 77 8.09 9.40 7.68
C ASP A 77 8.70 8.20 8.46
N LEU A 78 8.58 6.97 7.96
CA LEU A 78 9.08 5.78 8.66
C LEU A 78 10.61 5.66 8.55
N GLN A 79 11.20 4.97 9.53
CA GLN A 79 12.56 4.46 9.40
C GLN A 79 12.57 3.14 8.62
N CYS A 80 13.64 2.86 7.86
CA CYS A 80 13.78 1.65 7.05
C CYS A 80 13.55 0.38 7.89
N VAL A 81 14.08 0.35 9.12
CA VAL A 81 13.93 -0.77 10.08
C VAL A 81 12.52 -0.91 10.67
N ALA A 82 11.60 0.04 10.46
CA ALA A 82 10.18 -0.14 10.81
C ALA A 82 9.47 -1.14 9.87
N CYS A 83 9.98 -1.30 8.65
CA CYS A 83 9.54 -2.35 7.71
C CYS A 83 10.57 -3.50 7.69
N HIS A 84 11.86 -3.18 7.57
CA HIS A 84 12.97 -4.13 7.63
C HIS A 84 13.36 -4.48 9.07
N THR A 85 12.39 -4.96 9.86
CA THR A 85 12.54 -5.27 11.29
C THR A 85 13.57 -6.38 11.58
N GLY A 86 13.97 -7.15 10.56
CA GLY A 86 15.03 -8.14 10.64
C GLY A 86 16.45 -7.57 10.61
N ILE A 87 16.66 -6.34 10.13
CA ILE A 87 18.02 -5.77 9.96
C ILE A 87 18.53 -5.25 11.31
N VAL A 88 19.64 -5.81 11.82
CA VAL A 88 20.21 -5.47 13.14
C VAL A 88 21.50 -4.65 13.09
N ASP A 89 22.04 -4.35 11.90
CA ASP A 89 23.16 -3.42 11.71
C ASP A 89 23.13 -2.79 10.30
N SER A 90 24.09 -1.91 10.02
CA SER A 90 24.27 -1.26 8.72
C SER A 90 25.64 -1.56 8.10
N GLN A 91 26.11 -2.80 8.21
CA GLN A 91 27.36 -3.26 7.59
C GLN A 91 27.10 -3.89 6.21
N ALA A 92 28.15 -4.09 5.40
CA ALA A 92 28.03 -4.84 4.16
C ALA A 92 27.63 -6.30 4.46
N GLY A 93 26.58 -6.80 3.81
CA GLY A 93 25.98 -8.10 4.18
C GLY A 93 25.28 -8.08 5.55
N HIS A 94 24.63 -6.97 5.89
CA HIS A 94 24.00 -6.70 7.20
C HIS A 94 23.26 -7.91 7.80
N ARG A 95 23.50 -8.18 9.09
CA ARG A 95 22.94 -9.38 9.73
C ARG A 95 21.42 -9.30 9.84
N GLN A 96 20.78 -10.47 9.71
CA GLN A 96 19.36 -10.65 9.97
C GLN A 96 19.13 -11.21 11.38
N ALA A 97 18.09 -10.74 12.06
CA ALA A 97 17.56 -11.35 13.27
C ALA A 97 16.93 -12.72 12.93
N ALA A 98 17.36 -13.76 13.63
CA ALA A 98 16.87 -15.12 13.39
C ALA A 98 15.35 -15.23 13.63
N GLY A 99 14.64 -15.81 12.65
CA GLY A 99 13.19 -16.03 12.74
C GLY A 99 12.32 -14.81 12.38
N VAL A 100 12.90 -13.66 12.00
CA VAL A 100 12.13 -12.51 11.50
C VAL A 100 11.87 -12.68 10.01
N ALA A 101 10.59 -12.62 9.61
CA ALA A 101 10.16 -12.70 8.22
C ALA A 101 10.49 -11.40 7.44
N PRO A 102 10.59 -11.44 6.10
CA PRO A 102 10.70 -10.24 5.28
C PRO A 102 9.53 -9.26 5.48
N PRO A 103 9.70 -7.96 5.12
CA PRO A 103 8.63 -6.97 5.20
C PRO A 103 7.38 -7.44 4.42
N ASN A 104 6.21 -7.39 5.06
CA ASN A 104 4.96 -7.83 4.45
C ASN A 104 3.83 -6.83 4.71
N CYS A 105 3.20 -6.33 3.64
CA CYS A 105 2.14 -5.33 3.74
C CYS A 105 0.92 -5.84 4.52
N ILE A 106 0.53 -7.10 4.29
CA ILE A 106 -0.69 -7.69 4.82
C ILE A 106 -0.59 -7.85 6.34
N SER A 107 0.39 -8.61 6.84
CA SER A 107 0.52 -8.88 8.27
C SER A 107 0.81 -7.62 9.10
N CYS A 108 1.55 -6.65 8.54
CA CYS A 108 1.80 -5.36 9.17
C CYS A 108 0.50 -4.56 9.34
N HIS A 109 -0.26 -4.32 8.27
CA HIS A 109 -1.49 -3.54 8.35
C HIS A 109 -2.58 -4.22 9.18
N GLU A 110 -2.68 -5.55 9.17
CA GLU A 110 -3.62 -6.28 10.04
C GLU A 110 -3.23 -6.18 11.52
N THR A 111 -1.95 -6.35 11.87
CA THR A 111 -1.47 -6.22 13.26
C THR A 111 -1.69 -4.81 13.80
N LEU A 112 -1.43 -3.78 12.99
CA LEU A 112 -1.69 -2.39 13.35
C LEU A 112 -3.20 -2.12 13.52
N TRP A 113 -4.04 -2.69 12.65
CA TRP A 113 -5.50 -2.52 12.75
C TRP A 113 -6.09 -3.22 13.96
N GLU A 114 -5.53 -4.36 14.39
CA GLU A 114 -5.87 -4.98 15.66
C GLU A 114 -5.57 -4.10 16.87
N SER A 115 -4.40 -3.44 16.91
CA SER A 115 -4.05 -2.49 17.98
C SER A 115 -5.03 -1.31 18.00
N VAL A 116 -5.23 -0.67 16.84
CA VAL A 116 -6.18 0.44 16.66
C VAL A 116 -7.61 0.08 17.10
N ARG A 117 -8.06 -1.16 16.85
CA ARG A 117 -9.37 -1.66 17.31
C ARG A 117 -9.41 -1.90 18.82
N LYS A 118 -8.33 -2.40 19.43
CA LYS A 118 -8.22 -2.62 20.90
C LYS A 118 -8.15 -1.29 21.65
N GLU A 119 -7.54 -0.27 21.06
CA GLU A 119 -7.39 1.10 21.59
C GLU A 119 -8.60 2.00 21.31
N GLY A 120 -9.54 1.56 20.46
CA GLY A 120 -10.75 2.31 20.11
C GLY A 120 -10.56 3.40 19.04
N LEU A 121 -9.36 3.54 18.47
CA LEU A 121 -8.94 4.63 17.58
C LEU A 121 -9.39 4.47 16.11
N THR A 122 -10.50 3.75 15.88
CA THR A 122 -10.91 3.33 14.52
C THR A 122 -11.41 4.48 13.64
N ARG A 123 -11.81 5.62 14.23
CA ARG A 123 -12.22 6.83 13.49
C ARG A 123 -11.00 7.67 13.12
N GLU A 124 -10.10 7.84 14.07
CA GLU A 124 -8.85 8.58 14.00
C GLU A 124 -7.86 7.92 13.01
N LYS A 125 -7.99 6.61 12.82
CA LYS A 125 -7.17 5.78 11.92
C LYS A 125 -8.00 5.14 10.80
N ALA A 126 -9.14 5.72 10.40
CA ALA A 126 -10.06 5.14 9.41
C ALA A 126 -9.38 4.67 8.10
N ARG A 127 -8.36 5.40 7.61
CA ARG A 127 -7.59 5.01 6.41
C ARG A 127 -6.88 3.65 6.55
N LEU A 128 -6.50 3.23 7.77
CA LEU A 128 -5.94 1.89 8.00
C LEU A 128 -7.02 0.80 7.87
N GLY A 129 -8.26 1.11 8.27
CA GLY A 129 -9.43 0.27 8.01
C GLY A 129 -9.65 0.05 6.52
N GLU A 130 -9.63 1.14 5.71
CA GLU A 130 -9.73 1.04 4.25
C GLU A 130 -8.62 0.15 3.63
N VAL A 131 -7.41 0.17 4.19
CA VAL A 131 -6.30 -0.70 3.73
C VAL A 131 -6.57 -2.17 4.09
N VAL A 132 -7.11 -2.47 5.27
CA VAL A 132 -7.47 -3.86 5.63
C VAL A 132 -8.69 -4.36 4.87
N GLU A 133 -9.65 -3.48 4.53
CA GLU A 133 -10.73 -3.80 3.59
C GLU A 133 -10.19 -4.12 2.19
N ASN A 134 -9.21 -3.35 1.68
CA ASN A 134 -8.51 -3.64 0.43
C ASN A 134 -7.73 -4.97 0.48
N ILE A 135 -7.13 -5.33 1.63
CA ILE A 135 -6.47 -6.62 1.84
C ILE A 135 -7.47 -7.78 1.80
N ALA A 136 -8.65 -7.62 2.41
CA ALA A 136 -9.72 -8.60 2.35
C ALA A 136 -10.30 -8.75 0.93
N ALA A 137 -10.44 -7.65 0.20
CA ALA A 137 -10.80 -7.63 -1.22
C ALA A 137 -9.75 -8.37 -2.08
N TYR A 138 -8.47 -8.01 -1.93
CA TYR A 138 -7.34 -8.63 -2.62
C TYR A 138 -7.30 -10.15 -2.44
N ARG A 139 -7.46 -10.67 -1.20
CA ARG A 139 -7.47 -12.12 -0.93
C ARG A 139 -8.53 -12.92 -1.70
N ASN A 140 -9.60 -12.27 -2.15
CA ASN A 140 -10.68 -12.89 -2.94
C ASN A 140 -10.52 -12.66 -4.46
N SER A 141 -9.50 -11.92 -4.88
CA SER A 141 -9.20 -11.63 -6.29
C SER A 141 -8.63 -12.85 -7.04
N PHE A 142 -8.48 -12.69 -8.35
CA PHE A 142 -7.72 -13.60 -9.20
C PHE A 142 -6.20 -13.48 -9.00
N HIS A 143 -5.71 -12.30 -8.60
CA HIS A 143 -4.28 -12.02 -8.40
C HIS A 143 -3.73 -12.75 -7.15
N ALA A 144 -4.53 -12.85 -6.08
CA ALA A 144 -4.15 -13.57 -4.87
C ALA A 144 -4.19 -15.11 -4.98
N ARG A 145 -4.54 -15.66 -6.16
CA ARG A 145 -4.46 -17.11 -6.43
C ARG A 145 -3.00 -17.52 -6.63
N PRO A 146 -2.63 -18.78 -6.36
CA PRO A 146 -1.30 -19.30 -6.66
C PRO A 146 -0.86 -19.00 -8.10
N ASP A 147 0.39 -18.61 -8.25
CA ASP A 147 1.04 -18.51 -9.54
C ASP A 147 1.15 -19.90 -10.21
N THR A 148 1.14 -19.92 -11.54
CA THR A 148 1.11 -21.18 -12.32
C THR A 148 2.48 -21.84 -12.29
N ASP A 149 3.53 -21.03 -12.41
CA ASP A 149 4.92 -21.51 -12.51
C ASP A 149 5.60 -21.59 -11.14
N ASN A 150 5.12 -20.82 -10.15
CA ASN A 150 5.57 -20.89 -8.77
C ASN A 150 4.38 -20.89 -7.77
N PRO A 151 3.79 -22.06 -7.45
CA PRO A 151 2.61 -22.15 -6.59
C PRO A 151 2.75 -21.61 -5.16
N ASP A 152 3.96 -21.34 -4.67
CA ASP A 152 4.22 -20.81 -3.32
C ASP A 152 4.00 -19.28 -3.22
N ARG A 153 3.78 -18.59 -4.36
CA ARG A 153 3.47 -17.14 -4.41
C ARG A 153 2.10 -16.86 -5.08
N PRO A 154 1.46 -15.71 -4.83
CA PRO A 154 0.33 -15.24 -5.63
C PRO A 154 0.74 -14.86 -7.05
N LYS A 155 -0.22 -14.78 -7.98
CA LYS A 155 -0.01 -14.32 -9.37
C LYS A 155 0.47 -12.87 -9.47
N ALA A 156 -0.02 -12.01 -8.60
CA ALA A 156 0.53 -10.67 -8.39
C ALA A 156 0.27 -10.27 -6.93
N SER A 157 1.27 -9.70 -6.27
CA SER A 157 1.23 -9.29 -4.86
C SER A 157 0.93 -7.78 -4.72
N CYS A 158 1.17 -7.20 -3.53
CA CYS A 158 0.92 -5.79 -3.29
C CYS A 158 1.96 -4.90 -4.02
N GLU A 159 3.22 -5.36 -4.00
CA GLU A 159 4.39 -4.65 -4.50
C GLU A 159 4.52 -4.63 -6.03
N ASP A 160 3.88 -5.57 -6.73
CA ASP A 160 3.83 -5.58 -8.20
C ASP A 160 3.07 -4.36 -8.76
N CYS A 161 1.96 -3.98 -8.11
CA CYS A 161 1.14 -2.81 -8.48
C CYS A 161 1.45 -1.54 -7.66
N HIS A 162 2.04 -1.67 -6.46
CA HIS A 162 2.33 -0.53 -5.57
C HIS A 162 3.77 -0.57 -5.06
N SER A 163 4.65 0.25 -5.63
CA SER A 163 6.08 0.30 -5.26
C SER A 163 6.32 0.37 -3.74
N SER A 164 7.01 -0.62 -3.19
CA SER A 164 7.29 -0.76 -1.75
C SER A 164 8.05 0.43 -1.16
N HIS A 165 8.86 1.11 -1.97
CA HIS A 165 9.65 2.29 -1.57
C HIS A 165 9.11 3.61 -2.14
N GLU A 166 8.02 3.58 -2.92
CA GLU A 166 7.39 4.77 -3.50
C GLU A 166 5.85 4.71 -3.37
N PHE A 167 5.31 4.05 -2.32
CA PHE A 167 3.87 3.80 -2.17
C PHE A 167 3.09 5.11 -2.01
N ASN A 168 2.42 5.56 -3.07
CA ASN A 168 1.98 6.96 -3.20
C ASN A 168 0.53 7.13 -3.67
N VAL A 169 -0.36 6.20 -3.27
CA VAL A 169 -1.79 6.25 -3.59
C VAL A 169 -2.45 7.52 -2.99
N PRO A 170 -2.95 8.45 -3.81
CA PRO A 170 -3.53 9.70 -3.31
C PRO A 170 -4.91 9.47 -2.66
N PRO A 171 -5.33 10.29 -1.67
CA PRO A 171 -6.62 10.13 -1.02
C PRO A 171 -7.81 10.29 -1.99
N LYS A 172 -8.85 9.48 -1.79
CA LYS A 172 -10.12 9.55 -2.55
C LYS A 172 -10.68 10.99 -2.54
N GLY A 173 -11.27 11.43 -3.65
CA GLY A 173 -11.84 12.78 -3.80
C GLY A 173 -10.84 13.92 -4.00
N THR A 174 -9.52 13.68 -3.91
CA THR A 174 -8.52 14.73 -4.22
C THR A 174 -8.32 14.87 -5.72
N ALA A 175 -8.07 16.08 -6.22
CA ALA A 175 -7.70 16.31 -7.62
C ALA A 175 -6.45 15.52 -8.04
N ARG A 176 -5.53 15.24 -7.09
CA ARG A 176 -4.38 14.36 -7.31
C ARG A 176 -4.80 12.91 -7.56
N ARG A 177 -5.85 12.39 -6.91
CA ARG A 177 -6.38 11.04 -7.19
C ARG A 177 -7.02 10.96 -8.58
N THR A 178 -7.67 12.03 -9.05
CA THR A 178 -8.19 12.14 -10.42
C THR A 178 -7.06 12.25 -11.44
N ALA A 179 -6.00 13.00 -11.15
CA ALA A 179 -4.82 13.07 -12.02
C ALA A 179 -4.06 11.74 -12.11
N TRP A 180 -3.98 10.98 -11.01
CA TRP A 180 -3.35 9.65 -10.94
C TRP A 180 -4.14 8.55 -11.69
N HIS A 181 -5.43 8.76 -11.97
CA HIS A 181 -6.30 7.76 -12.62
C HIS A 181 -5.78 7.34 -14.01
N LYS A 182 -5.18 8.26 -14.77
CA LYS A 182 -4.55 7.95 -16.06
C LYS A 182 -3.21 7.20 -15.98
N GLU A 183 -2.63 7.04 -14.79
CA GLU A 183 -1.39 6.27 -14.56
C GLU A 183 -1.68 4.77 -14.33
N ILE A 184 -2.96 4.39 -14.29
CA ILE A 184 -3.43 3.03 -14.03
C ILE A 184 -3.18 2.06 -15.20
N PRO A 185 -3.39 2.42 -16.49
CA PRO A 185 -3.11 1.52 -17.61
C PRO A 185 -1.65 1.02 -17.62
N GLU A 186 -0.68 1.91 -17.46
CA GLU A 186 0.75 1.59 -17.30
C GLU A 186 1.00 0.65 -16.11
N THR A 187 0.31 0.89 -14.98
CA THR A 187 0.45 0.08 -13.75
C THR A 187 -0.04 -1.36 -13.93
N CYS A 188 -1.02 -1.59 -14.81
CA CYS A 188 -1.51 -2.93 -15.15
C CYS A 188 -0.73 -3.57 -16.30
N GLY A 189 -0.44 -2.80 -17.34
CA GLY A 189 0.06 -3.30 -18.62
C GLY A 189 1.55 -3.63 -18.63
N ALA A 190 2.40 -2.66 -18.27
CA ALA A 190 3.82 -2.54 -18.67
C ALA A 190 4.80 -3.61 -18.13
N LYS A 191 4.30 -4.75 -17.64
CA LYS A 191 5.05 -5.94 -17.20
C LYS A 191 4.29 -7.28 -17.34
N CYS A 192 2.97 -7.25 -17.58
CA CYS A 192 2.08 -8.39 -17.30
C CYS A 192 0.83 -8.46 -18.19
N HIS A 193 0.28 -7.31 -18.60
CA HIS A 193 -0.90 -7.21 -19.45
C HIS A 193 -0.58 -6.37 -20.68
N GLU A 194 0.55 -6.65 -21.31
CA GLU A 194 1.13 -5.87 -22.40
C GLU A 194 0.20 -5.84 -23.61
N ASP A 195 -0.28 -7.00 -24.09
CA ASP A 195 -1.26 -7.05 -25.19
C ASP A 195 -2.54 -6.26 -24.88
N GLN A 196 -3.06 -6.37 -23.64
CA GLN A 196 -4.27 -5.63 -23.22
C GLN A 196 -4.04 -4.12 -23.08
N LEU A 197 -2.80 -3.68 -22.88
CA LEU A 197 -2.42 -2.27 -22.89
C LEU A 197 -2.26 -1.75 -24.33
N GLU A 198 -1.78 -2.58 -25.26
CA GLU A 198 -1.74 -2.26 -26.69
C GLU A 198 -3.17 -2.13 -27.26
N ASP A 199 -4.04 -3.12 -27.00
CA ASP A 199 -5.48 -3.06 -27.32
C ASP A 199 -6.12 -1.80 -26.72
N TYR A 200 -5.93 -1.57 -25.42
CA TYR A 200 -6.50 -0.43 -24.71
C TYR A 200 -6.02 0.91 -25.29
N ALA A 201 -4.73 1.05 -25.62
CA ALA A 201 -4.18 2.27 -26.19
C ALA A 201 -4.74 2.60 -27.58
N ALA A 202 -5.09 1.57 -28.37
CA ALA A 202 -5.75 1.74 -29.66
C ALA A 202 -7.26 2.07 -29.54
N SER A 203 -7.89 1.81 -28.39
CA SER A 203 -9.31 2.06 -28.16
C SER A 203 -9.67 3.55 -28.03
N ILE A 204 -10.96 3.86 -28.23
CA ILE A 204 -11.50 5.21 -27.98
C ILE A 204 -11.40 5.66 -26.52
N HIS A 205 -11.24 4.72 -25.57
CA HIS A 205 -10.94 5.04 -24.17
C HIS A 205 -9.44 5.33 -23.96
N GLY A 206 -8.56 4.61 -24.65
CA GLY A 206 -7.11 4.87 -24.68
C GLY A 206 -6.77 6.24 -25.25
N GLU A 207 -7.22 6.54 -26.47
CA GLU A 207 -7.06 7.86 -27.10
C GLU A 207 -7.55 8.99 -26.17
N ALA A 208 -8.70 8.78 -25.52
CA ALA A 208 -9.25 9.75 -24.58
C ALA A 208 -8.35 9.94 -23.34
N VAL A 209 -7.86 8.88 -22.70
CA VAL A 209 -7.07 8.97 -21.44
C VAL A 209 -5.61 9.35 -21.68
N LEU A 210 -4.97 8.75 -22.69
CA LEU A 210 -3.53 8.83 -22.95
C LEU A 210 -3.19 10.09 -23.75
N ASP A 211 -3.79 10.25 -24.94
CA ASP A 211 -3.48 11.37 -25.85
C ASP A 211 -4.23 12.65 -25.46
N SER A 212 -5.55 12.53 -25.23
CA SER A 212 -6.40 13.68 -24.85
C SER A 212 -6.36 14.02 -23.36
N GLY A 213 -5.75 13.19 -22.51
CA GLY A 213 -5.63 13.44 -21.07
C GLY A 213 -6.94 13.46 -20.29
N ASN A 214 -8.02 12.90 -20.84
CA ASN A 214 -9.37 12.94 -20.29
C ASN A 214 -9.54 11.96 -19.11
N ILE A 215 -9.23 12.43 -17.91
CA ILE A 215 -9.40 11.77 -16.59
C ILE A 215 -10.86 11.45 -16.19
N LYS A 216 -11.76 11.28 -17.16
CA LYS A 216 -13.14 10.80 -17.03
C LYS A 216 -13.47 9.64 -17.98
N ALA A 217 -12.65 9.38 -18.99
CA ALA A 217 -12.77 8.16 -19.79
C ALA A 217 -12.27 6.95 -18.99
N ALA A 218 -12.76 5.76 -19.30
CA ALA A 218 -12.52 4.57 -18.50
C ALA A 218 -11.06 4.09 -18.60
N VAL A 219 -10.51 3.63 -17.47
CA VAL A 219 -9.26 2.86 -17.40
C VAL A 219 -9.54 1.45 -16.86
N CYS A 220 -8.52 0.58 -16.84
CA CYS A 220 -8.61 -0.81 -16.39
C CYS A 220 -9.42 -1.01 -15.10
N THR A 221 -9.24 -0.14 -14.09
CA THR A 221 -9.92 -0.28 -12.78
C THR A 221 -11.41 0.07 -12.77
N ASP A 222 -11.91 0.77 -13.78
CA ASP A 222 -13.32 1.14 -13.86
C ASP A 222 -14.18 -0.03 -14.38
N CYS A 223 -13.59 -0.88 -15.23
CA CYS A 223 -14.15 -2.16 -15.66
C CYS A 223 -13.80 -3.32 -14.70
N HIS A 224 -12.58 -3.35 -14.15
CA HIS A 224 -12.05 -4.42 -13.31
C HIS A 224 -11.69 -3.88 -11.91
N SER A 225 -12.60 -4.02 -10.95
CA SER A 225 -12.45 -3.48 -9.59
C SER A 225 -11.10 -3.80 -8.93
N ALA A 226 -10.34 -2.77 -8.58
CA ALA A 226 -9.23 -2.89 -7.63
C ALA A 226 -9.75 -2.70 -6.19
N HIS A 227 -9.47 -3.58 -5.23
CA HIS A 227 -8.53 -4.72 -5.28
C HIS A 227 -9.21 -6.07 -5.58
N SER A 228 -10.51 -6.11 -5.86
CA SER A 228 -11.29 -7.33 -6.11
C SER A 228 -11.27 -7.81 -7.58
N VAL A 229 -10.09 -7.84 -8.22
CA VAL A 229 -9.99 -8.20 -9.65
C VAL A 229 -10.51 -9.63 -9.86
N ALA A 230 -11.60 -9.77 -10.63
CA ALA A 230 -12.28 -11.04 -10.82
C ALA A 230 -11.82 -11.77 -12.10
N ASN A 231 -12.06 -13.09 -12.16
CA ASN A 231 -11.88 -13.85 -13.40
C ASN A 231 -12.95 -13.45 -14.42
N THR A 232 -12.54 -12.87 -15.54
CA THR A 232 -13.41 -12.38 -16.62
C THR A 232 -14.26 -13.48 -17.28
N SER A 233 -13.82 -14.74 -17.19
CA SER A 233 -14.52 -15.87 -17.78
C SER A 233 -15.77 -16.31 -17.01
N THR A 234 -15.99 -15.86 -15.76
CA THR A 234 -17.16 -16.28 -14.97
C THR A 234 -18.43 -15.56 -15.40
N ASP A 235 -19.57 -16.23 -15.28
CA ASP A 235 -20.86 -15.61 -15.61
C ASP A 235 -21.19 -14.44 -14.66
N SER A 236 -20.76 -14.51 -13.40
CA SER A 236 -20.86 -13.40 -12.45
C SER A 236 -20.14 -12.13 -12.94
N PHE A 237 -18.97 -12.24 -13.57
CA PHE A 237 -18.30 -11.08 -14.17
C PHE A 237 -19.04 -10.62 -15.43
N LYS A 238 -19.38 -11.54 -16.33
CA LYS A 238 -20.06 -11.25 -17.62
C LYS A 238 -21.42 -10.57 -17.45
N LEU A 239 -22.16 -10.86 -16.38
CA LEU A 239 -23.41 -10.20 -16.03
C LEU A 239 -23.19 -8.84 -15.36
N ALA A 240 -22.17 -8.71 -14.51
CA ALA A 240 -21.82 -7.44 -13.88
C ALA A 240 -21.31 -6.40 -14.88
N ASN A 241 -20.40 -6.81 -15.78
CA ASN A 241 -19.71 -5.95 -16.75
C ASN A 241 -20.67 -5.16 -17.67
N VAL A 242 -21.78 -5.76 -18.11
CA VAL A 242 -22.86 -5.06 -18.85
C VAL A 242 -23.39 -3.84 -18.10
N ASN A 243 -23.59 -3.98 -16.79
CA ASN A 243 -24.06 -2.90 -15.93
C ASN A 243 -22.94 -1.88 -15.65
N THR A 244 -21.68 -2.33 -15.64
CA THR A 244 -20.51 -1.44 -15.50
C THR A 244 -20.42 -0.42 -16.64
N CYS A 245 -20.66 -0.83 -17.89
CA CYS A 245 -20.74 0.09 -19.03
C CYS A 245 -21.77 1.21 -18.79
N GLY A 246 -22.96 0.85 -18.28
CA GLY A 246 -24.05 1.79 -17.99
C GLY A 246 -23.85 2.72 -16.79
N ASN A 247 -22.73 2.63 -16.06
CA ASN A 247 -22.34 3.70 -15.13
C ASN A 247 -22.12 5.03 -15.87
N CYS A 248 -21.64 4.95 -17.12
CA CYS A 248 -21.45 6.07 -18.04
C CYS A 248 -22.49 6.03 -19.18
N HIS A 249 -22.56 4.91 -19.91
CA HIS A 249 -23.38 4.69 -21.11
C HIS A 249 -24.84 4.34 -20.77
N LYS A 250 -25.56 5.30 -20.18
CA LYS A 250 -26.89 5.08 -19.58
C LYS A 250 -28.00 4.92 -20.60
N GLU A 251 -27.93 5.64 -21.71
CA GLU A 251 -28.95 5.60 -22.76
C GLU A 251 -28.77 4.35 -23.63
N GLU A 252 -27.51 3.98 -23.87
CA GLU A 252 -27.10 2.78 -24.58
C GLU A 252 -27.38 1.52 -23.76
N LEU A 253 -27.13 1.52 -22.44
CA LEU A 253 -27.57 0.42 -21.57
C LEU A 253 -29.09 0.30 -21.56
N ALA A 254 -29.83 1.41 -21.42
CA ALA A 254 -31.30 1.38 -21.47
C ALA A 254 -31.79 0.71 -22.77
N SER A 255 -31.33 1.21 -23.92
CA SER A 255 -31.66 0.67 -25.24
C SER A 255 -31.27 -0.80 -25.40
N TYR A 256 -30.04 -1.18 -25.03
CA TYR A 256 -29.57 -2.58 -25.03
C TYR A 256 -30.51 -3.48 -24.22
N THR A 257 -30.91 -3.04 -23.03
CA THR A 257 -31.70 -3.86 -22.10
C THR A 257 -33.15 -4.11 -22.53
N ASP A 258 -33.66 -3.36 -23.51
CA ASP A 258 -34.96 -3.60 -24.13
C ASP A 258 -34.88 -4.57 -25.33
N THR A 259 -33.67 -4.83 -25.86
CA THR A 259 -33.45 -5.84 -26.91
C THR A 259 -33.58 -7.27 -26.40
N TYR A 260 -33.75 -8.25 -27.30
CA TYR A 260 -33.68 -9.68 -26.96
C TYR A 260 -32.38 -10.05 -26.22
N HIS A 261 -31.23 -9.49 -26.64
CA HIS A 261 -29.95 -9.75 -25.98
C HIS A 261 -29.96 -9.31 -24.52
N GLY A 262 -30.35 -8.06 -24.27
CA GLY A 262 -30.39 -7.49 -22.93
C GLY A 262 -31.50 -8.04 -22.03
N GLN A 263 -32.64 -8.47 -22.60
CA GLN A 263 -33.67 -9.21 -21.86
C GLN A 263 -33.17 -10.58 -21.40
N VAL A 264 -32.49 -11.35 -22.27
CA VAL A 264 -31.89 -12.63 -21.91
C VAL A 264 -30.73 -12.45 -20.90
N ASN A 265 -29.95 -11.38 -21.04
CA ASN A 265 -28.90 -11.04 -20.07
C ASN A 265 -29.47 -10.66 -18.68
N ARG A 266 -30.56 -9.87 -18.63
CA ARG A 266 -31.32 -9.57 -17.40
C ARG A 266 -31.86 -10.81 -16.70
N LEU A 267 -32.10 -11.91 -17.42
CA LEU A 267 -32.51 -13.21 -16.85
C LEU A 267 -31.34 -14.04 -16.29
N GLY A 268 -30.11 -13.51 -16.32
CA GLY A 268 -28.91 -14.16 -15.78
C GLY A 268 -28.14 -15.02 -16.78
N TYR A 269 -28.41 -14.90 -18.08
CA TYR A 269 -27.74 -15.67 -19.12
C TYR A 269 -26.62 -14.90 -19.83
N THR A 270 -25.56 -15.63 -20.21
CA THR A 270 -24.30 -15.06 -20.73
C THR A 270 -23.93 -15.57 -22.13
N TYR A 271 -24.83 -16.29 -22.80
CA TYR A 271 -24.64 -16.81 -24.15
C TYR A 271 -25.18 -15.87 -25.25
N THR A 272 -25.92 -14.82 -24.89
CA THR A 272 -26.31 -13.73 -25.81
C THR A 272 -25.29 -12.60 -25.79
N ALA A 273 -25.21 -11.85 -26.90
CA ALA A 273 -24.25 -10.76 -27.06
C ALA A 273 -24.43 -9.66 -26.00
N ARG A 274 -23.32 -9.18 -25.44
CA ARG A 274 -23.20 -8.02 -24.56
C ARG A 274 -22.52 -6.89 -25.33
N CYS A 275 -22.30 -5.76 -24.64
CA CYS A 275 -21.52 -4.63 -25.16
C CYS A 275 -20.17 -5.10 -25.74
N VAL A 276 -19.40 -5.87 -24.96
CA VAL A 276 -18.05 -6.33 -25.35
C VAL A 276 -18.02 -7.37 -26.47
N ASP A 277 -19.14 -8.03 -26.78
CA ASP A 277 -19.22 -8.98 -27.90
C ASP A 277 -19.50 -8.26 -29.24
N CYS A 278 -19.56 -6.93 -29.24
CA CYS A 278 -19.79 -6.07 -30.42
C CYS A 278 -18.88 -4.82 -30.46
N HIS A 279 -18.32 -4.39 -29.32
CA HIS A 279 -17.43 -3.24 -29.16
C HIS A 279 -16.03 -3.63 -28.63
N ASP A 280 -15.69 -4.91 -28.72
CA ASP A 280 -14.53 -5.53 -28.08
C ASP A 280 -14.48 -5.37 -26.53
N SER A 281 -13.53 -6.05 -25.88
CA SER A 281 -13.29 -5.94 -24.44
C SER A 281 -12.27 -4.87 -24.09
N HIS A 282 -11.31 -4.59 -24.99
CA HIS A 282 -10.26 -3.59 -24.76
C HIS A 282 -10.01 -2.63 -25.93
N GLY A 283 -10.33 -2.97 -27.19
CA GLY A 283 -10.02 -2.19 -28.41
C GLY A 283 -11.24 -1.58 -29.13
#